data_AF-A0A101EP96-F1
#
_entry.id   AF-A0A101EP96-F1
#
_cell.length_a   1.000
_cell.length_b   1.000
_cell.length_c   1.000
_cell.angle_alpha   90.00
_cell.angle_beta   90.00
_cell.angle_gamma   90.00
#
_symmetry.space_group_name_H-M   'P 1'
#
loop_
_entity.id
_entity.type
_entity.pdbx_description
1 polymer ?
#
loop_
_entity_poly.entity_id
_entity_poly.type
_entity_poly.pdbx_seq_one_letter_code
_entity_poly.pdbx_strand_id
1 'polypeptide(L)' 'MKEKFLGRFSETAFLLGKLTGMDPKILLAQSALETGWGRHTVGNNLFGIKKLSWLEG' A
#
# COMPACT_ATOMS: atom_id res chain seq x y z
N MET A 1 -4.73 -5.85 -12.41
CA MET A 1 -4.98 -7.31 -12.32
C MET A 1 -4.37 -7.78 -11.01
N LYS A 2 -5.10 -8.55 -10.20
CA LYS A 2 -4.71 -8.89 -8.82
C LYS A 2 -3.31 -9.49 -8.72
N GLU A 3 -3.02 -10.46 -9.57
CA GLU A 3 -1.77 -11.22 -9.57
C GLU A 3 -0.57 -10.33 -9.93
N LYS A 4 -0.75 -9.43 -10.91
CA LYS A 4 0.28 -8.43 -11.27
C LYS A 4 0.55 -7.44 -10.13
N PHE A 5 -0.49 -7.05 -9.39
CA PHE A 5 -0.34 -6.16 -8.24
C PHE A 5 0.46 -6.84 -7.12
N LEU A 6 0.09 -8.08 -6.78
CA LEU A 6 0.81 -8.88 -5.78
C LEU A 6 2.25 -9.14 -6.22
N GLY A 7 2.49 -9.53 -7.47
CA GLY A 7 3.84 -9.74 -8.00
C GLY A 7 4.72 -8.50 -7.92
N ARG A 8 4.14 -7.30 -8.07
CA ARG A 8 4.88 -6.03 -8.00
C ARG A 8 5.23 -5.59 -6.57
N PHE A 9 4.36 -5.85 -5.59
CA PHE A 9 4.47 -5.22 -4.27
C PHE A 9 4.77 -6.20 -3.11
N SER A 10 4.71 -7.51 -3.33
CA SER A 10 4.87 -8.49 -2.24
C SER A 10 6.26 -8.46 -1.62
N GLU A 11 7.32 -8.29 -2.41
CA GLU A 11 8.68 -8.19 -1.88
C GLU A 11 8.84 -6.98 -0.96
N THR A 12 8.41 -5.79 -1.42
CA THR A 12 8.43 -4.57 -0.60
C THR A 12 7.60 -4.72 0.67
N ALA A 13 6.39 -5.29 0.57
CA ALA A 13 5.54 -5.52 1.74
C ALA A 13 6.20 -6.47 2.76
N PHE A 14 6.89 -7.51 2.30
CA PHE A 14 7.60 -8.44 3.17
C PHE A 14 8.79 -7.78 3.86
N LEU A 15 9.60 -7.01 3.12
CA LEU A 15 10.72 -6.26 3.66
C LEU A 15 10.26 -5.24 4.72
N LEU A 16 9.17 -4.51 4.46
CA LEU A 16 8.58 -3.59 5.43
C LEU A 16 8.05 -4.33 6.66
N GLY A 17 7.46 -5.51 6.49
CA GLY A 17 7.04 -6.34 7.62
C GLY A 17 8.21 -6.79 8.49
N LYS A 18 9.36 -7.11 7.90
CA LYS A 18 10.60 -7.41 8.67
C LYS A 18 11.16 -6.20 9.39
N LEU A 19 11.12 -5.02 8.77
CA LEU A 19 11.62 -3.78 9.35
C LEU A 19 10.75 -3.26 10.50
N THR A 20 9.43 -3.38 10.37
CA THR A 20 8.46 -2.71 11.25
C THR A 20 7.68 -3.64 12.18
N GLY A 21 7.71 -4.95 11.93
CA GLY A 21 6.87 -5.94 12.62
C GLY A 21 5.43 -6.03 12.10
N MET A 22 5.04 -5.22 11.10
CA MET A 22 3.70 -5.25 10.52
C MET A 22 3.49 -6.50 9.66
N ASP A 23 2.29 -7.10 9.70
CA ASP A 23 1.95 -8.20 8.78
C ASP A 23 1.91 -7.66 7.33
N PRO A 24 2.74 -8.18 6.40
CA PRO A 24 2.77 -7.75 4.99
C PRO A 24 1.40 -7.79 4.31
N LYS A 25 0.51 -8.69 4.74
CA LYS A 25 -0.83 -8.82 4.19
C LYS A 25 -1.68 -7.57 4.45
N ILE A 26 -1.43 -6.85 5.55
CA ILE A 26 -2.14 -5.59 5.85
C ILE A 26 -1.77 -4.53 4.80
N LEU A 27 -0.48 -4.35 4.53
CA LEU A 27 0.01 -3.40 3.52
C LEU A 27 -0.55 -3.71 2.12
N LEU A 28 -0.51 -4.98 1.72
CA LEU A 28 -1.02 -5.43 0.42
C LEU A 28 -2.55 -5.29 0.32
N ALA A 29 -3.28 -5.64 1.37
CA ALA A 29 -4.74 -5.56 1.38
C ALA A 29 -5.23 -4.11 1.33
N GLN A 30 -4.69 -3.22 2.18
CA GLN A 30 -5.05 -1.80 2.18
C GLN A 30 -4.73 -1.16 0.83
N SER A 31 -3.50 -1.32 0.33
CA SER A 31 -3.12 -0.69 -0.94
C SER A 31 -3.91 -1.24 -2.13
N ALA A 32 -4.26 -2.52 -2.11
CA ALA A 32 -5.14 -3.11 -3.13
C ALA A 32 -6.57 -2.54 -3.06
N LEU A 33 -7.12 -2.33 -1.86
CA LEU A 33 -8.43 -1.73 -1.67
C LEU A 33 -8.46 -0.28 -2.20
N GLU A 34 -7.52 0.56 -1.74
CA GLU A 34 -7.45 1.98 -2.09
C GLU A 34 -7.28 2.23 -3.59
N THR A 35 -6.51 1.38 -4.27
CA THR A 35 -6.17 1.58 -5.68
C THR A 35 -6.98 0.71 -6.65
N GLY A 36 -7.88 -0.14 -6.13
CA GLY A 36 -8.57 -1.16 -6.93
C GLY A 36 -7.59 -2.11 -7.63
N TRP A 37 -6.69 -2.74 -6.88
CA TRP A 37 -5.60 -3.58 -7.39
C TRP A 37 -4.67 -2.84 -8.38
N GLY A 38 -4.36 -1.58 -8.08
CA GLY A 38 -3.47 -0.72 -8.86
C GLY A 38 -4.10 -0.10 -10.11
N ARG A 39 -5.41 -0.24 -10.33
CA ARG A 39 -6.09 0.32 -11.53
C ARG A 39 -6.29 1.84 -11.45
N HIS A 40 -6.37 2.39 -10.25
CA HIS A 40 -6.74 3.78 -10.01
C HIS A 40 -5.68 4.55 -9.21
N THR A 41 -4.42 4.09 -9.21
CA THR A 41 -3.33 4.78 -8.53
C THR A 41 -3.04 6.13 -9.19
N VAL A 42 -3.05 7.21 -8.42
CA VAL A 42 -2.67 8.56 -8.86
C VAL A 42 -1.36 8.98 -8.20
N GLY A 43 -0.38 9.43 -8.98
CA GLY A 43 0.88 9.96 -8.45
C GLY A 43 1.66 8.98 -7.57
N ASN A 44 1.58 7.66 -7.86
CA ASN A 44 2.17 6.58 -7.06
C ASN A 44 1.68 6.51 -5.60
N ASN A 45 0.55 7.16 -5.27
CA ASN A 45 -0.02 7.10 -3.94
C ASN A 45 -0.87 5.84 -3.77
N LEU A 46 -0.28 4.80 -3.18
CA LEU A 46 -0.94 3.50 -2.97
C LEU A 46 -1.91 3.47 -1.79
N PHE A 47 -1.87 4.48 -0.92
CA PHE A 47 -2.58 4.48 0.37
C PHE A 47 -3.50 5.70 0.54
N GLY A 48 -3.70 6.50 -0.50
CA GLY A 48 -4.55 7.69 -0.44
C GLY A 48 -4.05 8.77 0.55
N ILE A 49 -2.75 8.77 0.90
CA ILE A 49 -2.18 9.72 1.87
C ILE A 49 -2.36 11.15 1.34
N LYS A 50 -2.99 12.02 2.13
CA LYS A 50 -3.28 13.41 1.76
C LYS A 50 -2.12 14.34 2.12
N LYS A 51 -2.00 15.45 1.38
CA LYS A 51 -1.07 16.55 1.67
C LYS A 51 -1.75 17.63 2.51
N LEU A 52 -2.14 17.29 3.73
CA LEU A 52 -2.61 18.24 4.73
C LEU A 52 -1.61 18.25 5.88
N SER A 53 -1.47 19.38 6.58
CA SER A 53 -0.76 19.38 7.87
C SER A 53 -1.41 18.32 8.75
N TRP A 54 -0.60 17.49 9.40
CA TRP A 54 -1.07 16.60 10.46
C TRP A 54 -1.58 17.51 11.58
N LEU A 55 -2.86 17.87 11.53
CA LEU A 55 -3.51 18.57 12.62
C LEU A 55 -3.46 17.63 13.81
N GLU A 56 -2.99 18.12 14.96
CA GLU A 56 -3.24 17.44 16.22
C GLU A 56 -4.76 17.28 16.33
N GLY A 57 -5.21 16.02 16.33
CA GLY A 57 -6.60 15.65 16.54
C GLY A 57 -6.98 15.77 18.00
#